data_AF-A0A191HUP0-F1
#
_entry.id   AF-A0A191HUP0-F1
#
_cell.length_a   1.000
_cell.length_b   1.000
_cell.length_c   1.000
_cell.angle_alpha   90.00
_cell.angle_beta   90.00
_cell.angle_gamma   90.00
#
_symmetry.space_group_name_H-M   'P 1'
#
loop_
_entity.id
_entity.type
_entity.pdbx_description
1 polymer ?
#
loop_
_entity_poly.entity_id
_entity_poly.type
_entity_poly.pdbx_seq_one_letter_code
_entity_poly.pdbx_strand_id
1 'polypeptide(L)'
;MEQIIPFFEVIAMILNVLSILVISWGVLLATVSFLKSIVTRYSFSENIGVNTDIKNNLGSYILLGLEILICADIIQTILNPNFNDILMLASIVVIRTVISFFFKVKLRHQKIKKIRKINIETSG
;
A
#
# COMPACT_ATOMS: atom_id res chain seq x y z
N MET A 1 -22.28 -33.30 -16.91
CA MET A 1 -21.41 -32.20 -16.41
C MET A 1 -21.80 -30.84 -17.02
N GLU A 2 -23.04 -30.63 -17.48
CA GLU A 2 -23.46 -29.36 -18.13
C GLU A 2 -24.11 -28.33 -17.19
N GLN A 3 -24.47 -28.70 -15.95
CA GLN A 3 -25.10 -27.76 -15.01
C GLN A 3 -24.14 -27.06 -14.02
N ILE A 4 -22.88 -27.50 -13.96
CA ILE A 4 -21.90 -27.00 -12.97
C ILE A 4 -21.29 -25.66 -13.42
N ILE A 5 -21.04 -25.53 -14.72
CA ILE A 5 -20.45 -24.34 -15.34
C ILE A 5 -21.26 -23.06 -15.07
N PRO A 6 -22.60 -23.01 -15.29
CA PRO A 6 -23.38 -21.79 -15.05
C PRO A 6 -23.44 -21.41 -13.56
N PHE A 7 -23.36 -22.39 -12.64
CA PHE A 7 -23.36 -22.11 -11.20
C PHE A 7 -22.07 -21.41 -10.76
N PHE A 8 -20.92 -21.87 -11.25
CA PHE A 8 -19.63 -21.23 -10.97
C PHE A 8 -19.54 -19.82 -11.56
N GLU A 9 -20.13 -19.59 -12.74
CA GLU A 9 -20.12 -18.29 -13.41
C GLU A 9 -20.90 -17.22 -12.62
N VAL A 10 -22.08 -17.58 -12.09
CA VAL A 10 -22.88 -16.69 -11.24
C VAL A 10 -22.14 -16.35 -9.94
N ILE A 11 -21.49 -17.34 -9.31
CA ILE A 11 -20.70 -17.12 -8.10
C ILE A 11 -19.50 -16.21 -8.39
N ALA A 12 -18.76 -16.48 -9.48
CA ALA A 12 -17.63 -15.66 -9.90
C ALA A 12 -18.05 -14.21 -10.17
N MET A 13 -19.20 -14.00 -10.81
CA MET A 13 -19.76 -12.68 -11.06
C MET A 13 -20.06 -11.92 -9.76
N ILE A 14 -20.73 -12.57 -8.80
CA ILE A 14 -21.04 -11.97 -7.48
C ILE A 14 -19.76 -11.62 -6.73
N LEU A 15 -18.78 -12.53 -6.70
CA LEU A 15 -17.49 -12.31 -6.05
C LEU A 15 -16.69 -11.17 -6.68
N ASN A 16 -16.72 -11.06 -8.01
CA ASN A 16 -16.07 -9.97 -8.73
C ASN A 16 -16.67 -8.61 -8.38
N VAL A 17 -18.00 -8.51 -8.38
CA VAL A 17 -18.71 -7.27 -8.02
C VAL A 17 -18.43 -6.88 -6.57
N LEU A 18 -18.52 -7.84 -5.63
CA LEU A 18 -18.21 -7.59 -4.22
C LEU A 18 -16.75 -7.14 -4.02
N SER A 19 -15.81 -7.78 -4.71
CA SER A 19 -14.39 -7.44 -4.62
C SER A 19 -14.12 -6.04 -5.12
N ILE A 20 -14.67 -5.66 -6.28
CA ILE A 20 -14.56 -4.30 -6.82
C ILE A 20 -15.14 -3.28 -5.84
N LEU A 21 -16.30 -3.55 -5.24
CA LEU A 21 -16.91 -2.64 -4.25
C LEU A 21 -16.04 -2.45 -3.01
N VAL A 22 -15.55 -3.54 -2.42
CA VAL A 22 -14.73 -3.49 -1.20
C VAL A 22 -13.39 -2.78 -1.46
N ILE A 23 -12.72 -3.12 -2.56
CA ILE A 23 -11.44 -2.51 -2.93
C ILE A 23 -11.62 -1.03 -3.24
N SER A 24 -12.63 -0.68 -4.05
CA SER A 24 -12.93 0.72 -4.39
C SER A 24 -13.24 1.55 -3.15
N TRP A 25 -14.05 1.02 -2.23
CA TRP A 25 -14.36 1.68 -0.96
C TRP A 25 -13.12 1.86 -0.08
N GLY A 26 -12.26 0.84 0.01
CA GLY A 26 -11.01 0.90 0.76
C GLY A 26 -10.05 1.96 0.20
N VAL A 27 -9.92 2.03 -1.13
CA VAL A 27 -9.11 3.05 -1.82
C VAL A 27 -9.66 4.45 -1.58
N LEU A 28 -10.99 4.62 -1.64
CA LEU A 28 -11.65 5.89 -1.34
C LEU A 28 -11.35 6.35 0.10
N LEU A 29 -11.55 5.47 1.09
CA LEU A 29 -11.26 5.78 2.50
C LEU A 29 -9.79 6.10 2.73
N ALA A 30 -8.87 5.32 2.16
CA ALA A 30 -7.44 5.55 2.25
C ALA A 30 -7.05 6.91 1.64
N THR A 31 -7.61 7.24 0.48
CA THR A 31 -7.39 8.52 -0.22
C THR A 31 -7.91 9.69 0.61
N VAL A 32 -9.12 9.61 1.16
CA VAL A 32 -9.72 10.67 1.99
C VAL A 32 -8.94 10.86 3.30
N SER A 33 -8.61 9.75 3.99
CA SER A 33 -7.81 9.78 5.21
C SER A 33 -6.45 10.44 4.98
N PHE A 34 -5.83 10.13 3.84
CA PHE A 34 -4.56 10.71 3.43
C PHE A 34 -4.66 12.20 3.08
N LEU A 35 -5.66 12.60 2.29
CA LEU A 35 -5.91 14.02 1.99
C LEU A 35 -6.11 14.83 3.28
N LYS A 36 -6.87 14.29 4.23
CA LYS A 36 -7.06 14.92 5.54
C LYS A 36 -5.74 15.03 6.30
N SER A 37 -4.89 14.01 6.25
CA SER A 37 -3.56 14.03 6.87
C SER A 37 -2.64 15.09 6.28
N ILE A 38 -2.69 15.32 4.95
CA ILE A 38 -1.95 16.38 4.27
C ILE A 38 -2.43 17.77 4.74
N VAL A 39 -3.75 18.00 4.75
CA VAL A 39 -4.32 19.30 5.09
C VAL A 39 -4.09 19.66 6.57
N THR A 40 -4.21 18.69 7.48
CA THR A 40 -4.01 18.91 8.91
C THR A 40 -2.53 19.10 9.29
N ARG A 41 -1.58 18.54 8.53
CA ARG A 41 -0.13 18.68 8.82
C ARG A 41 0.49 20.02 8.44
N TYR A 42 -0.23 20.90 7.73
CA TYR A 42 0.29 22.22 7.39
C TYR A 42 0.32 23.19 8.59
N SER A 43 -0.32 22.85 9.72
CA SER A 43 -0.53 23.78 10.82
C SER A 43 0.35 23.54 12.07
N PHE A 44 1.21 22.53 12.13
CA PHE A 44 1.99 22.31 13.36
C PHE A 44 3.46 21.90 13.14
N SER A 45 4.31 22.74 13.73
CA SER A 45 5.72 22.57 14.07
C SER A 45 6.75 23.00 13.04
N GLU A 46 7.05 24.28 13.14
CA GLU A 46 8.40 24.83 13.26
C GLU A 46 9.51 23.82 13.64
N ASN A 47 10.64 24.04 12.97
CA ASN A 47 12.03 23.94 13.43
C ASN A 47 12.66 22.57 13.80
N ILE A 48 13.83 22.36 13.18
CA ILE A 48 14.91 21.40 13.47
C ILE A 48 14.74 20.01 12.83
N GLY A 49 15.11 19.89 11.55
CA GLY A 49 15.34 18.58 10.92
C GLY A 49 15.08 18.43 9.42
N VAL A 50 15.08 19.52 8.65
CA VAL A 50 14.57 19.64 7.26
C VAL A 50 14.90 18.45 6.32
N ASN A 51 16.08 17.83 6.41
CA ASN A 51 16.46 16.71 5.54
C ASN A 51 15.87 15.34 5.91
N THR A 52 15.46 15.13 7.16
CA THR A 52 14.93 13.82 7.62
C THR A 52 13.42 13.74 7.43
N ASP A 53 12.72 14.84 7.69
CA ASP A 53 11.25 14.89 7.59
C ASP A 53 10.76 14.84 6.14
N ILE A 54 11.49 15.46 5.21
CA ILE A 54 11.20 15.35 3.77
C ILE A 54 11.32 13.89 3.31
N LYS A 55 12.37 13.17 3.70
CA LYS A 55 12.55 11.75 3.35
C LYS A 55 11.51 10.84 3.98
N ASN A 56 11.11 11.13 5.21
CA ASN A 56 10.11 10.35 5.92
C ASN A 56 8.70 10.56 5.33
N ASN A 57 8.37 11.79 4.92
CA ASN A 57 7.14 12.11 4.19
C ASN A 57 7.13 11.47 2.79
N LEU A 58 8.23 11.59 2.04
CA LEU A 58 8.37 10.99 0.71
C LEU A 58 8.23 9.47 0.77
N GLY A 59 8.73 8.83 1.82
CA GLY A 59 8.51 7.42 2.07
C GLY A 59 7.07 7.02 2.33
N SER A 60 6.33 7.85 3.07
CA SER A 60 4.91 7.62 3.33
C SER A 60 4.09 7.76 2.05
N TYR A 61 4.44 8.71 1.17
CA TYR A 61 3.80 8.90 -0.14
C TYR A 61 4.05 7.74 -1.10
N ILE A 62 5.29 7.25 -1.16
CA ILE A 62 5.63 6.08 -1.99
C ILE A 62 4.88 4.83 -1.49
N LEU A 63 4.79 4.62 -0.17
CA LEU A 63 4.11 3.45 0.39
C LEU A 63 2.61 3.45 0.08
N LEU A 64 1.97 4.62 0.14
CA LEU A 64 0.55 4.78 -0.19
C LEU A 64 0.28 4.61 -1.68
N GLY A 65 1.09 5.23 -2.54
CA GLY A 65 1.01 5.01 -3.99
C GLY A 65 1.14 3.53 -4.35
N LEU A 66 2.01 2.80 -3.64
CA LEU A 66 2.13 1.35 -3.74
C LEU A 66 0.84 0.60 -3.33
N GLU A 67 0.13 1.03 -2.28
CA GLU A 67 -1.17 0.45 -1.87
C GLU A 67 -2.25 0.63 -2.91
N ILE A 68 -2.30 1.80 -3.55
CA ILE A 68 -3.24 2.07 -4.65
C ILE A 68 -2.90 1.22 -5.87
N LEU A 69 -1.61 1.11 -6.24
CA LEU A 69 -1.18 0.30 -7.40
C LEU A 69 -1.63 -1.15 -7.29
N ILE A 70 -1.52 -1.78 -6.11
CA ILE A 70 -2.00 -3.17 -5.96
C ILE A 70 -3.51 -3.29 -6.09
N CYS A 71 -4.26 -2.30 -5.60
CA CYS A 71 -5.70 -2.32 -5.74
C CYS A 71 -6.08 -2.29 -7.23
N ALA A 72 -5.37 -1.47 -8.03
CA ALA A 72 -5.53 -1.43 -9.47
C ALA A 72 -5.16 -2.77 -10.14
N ASP A 73 -4.05 -3.40 -9.75
CA ASP A 73 -3.62 -4.69 -10.32
C ASP A 73 -4.61 -5.83 -10.02
N ILE A 74 -5.18 -5.85 -8.80
CA ILE A 74 -6.20 -6.82 -8.40
C ILE A 74 -7.48 -6.62 -9.23
N ILE A 75 -7.94 -5.37 -9.40
CA ILE A 75 -9.12 -5.07 -10.22
C ILE A 75 -8.90 -5.50 -11.68
N GLN A 76 -7.72 -5.21 -12.24
CA GLN A 76 -7.39 -5.58 -13.62
C GLN A 76 -7.47 -7.11 -13.85
N THR A 77 -7.00 -7.89 -12.88
CA THR A 77 -7.03 -9.37 -12.95
C THR A 77 -8.46 -9.91 -12.83
N ILE A 78 -9.29 -9.29 -12.00
CA ILE A 78 -10.70 -9.64 -11.86
C ILE A 78 -11.46 -9.44 -13.18
N LEU A 79 -11.14 -8.36 -13.91
CA LEU A 79 -11.82 -8.01 -15.15
C LEU A 79 -11.42 -8.90 -16.33
N ASN A 80 -10.20 -9.44 -16.35
CA ASN A 80 -9.70 -10.31 -17.42
C ASN A 80 -9.00 -11.54 -16.82
N PRO A 81 -9.74 -12.61 -16.50
CA PRO A 81 -9.15 -13.83 -15.96
C PRO A 81 -8.49 -14.66 -17.08
N ASN A 82 -7.22 -14.41 -17.37
CA ASN A 82 -6.38 -15.28 -18.22
C ASN A 82 -5.28 -15.96 -17.37
N PHE A 83 -4.92 -17.20 -17.68
CA PHE A 83 -3.81 -17.89 -17.00
C PHE A 83 -2.48 -17.13 -17.11
N ASN A 84 -2.23 -16.47 -18.24
CA ASN A 84 -1.07 -15.58 -18.41
C ASN A 84 -1.17 -14.34 -17.51
N ASP A 85 -2.38 -13.78 -17.36
CA ASP A 85 -2.64 -12.61 -16.52
C ASP A 85 -2.47 -12.94 -15.03
N ILE A 86 -2.86 -14.15 -14.61
CA ILE A 86 -2.62 -14.64 -13.23
C ILE A 86 -1.11 -14.72 -12.94
N LEU A 87 -0.31 -15.22 -13.89
CA LEU A 87 1.15 -15.32 -13.73
C LEU A 87 1.83 -13.94 -13.68
N MET A 88 1.35 -13.00 -14.50
CA MET A 88 1.81 -11.61 -14.50
C MET A 88 1.42 -10.90 -13.20
N LEU A 89 0.19 -11.09 -12.69
CA LEU A 89 -0.23 -10.58 -11.39
C LEU A 89 0.66 -11.13 -10.27
N ALA A 90 0.90 -12.44 -10.23
CA ALA A 90 1.75 -13.05 -9.22
C ALA A 90 3.15 -12.41 -9.21
N SER A 91 3.70 -12.13 -10.39
CA SER A 91 4.98 -11.44 -10.55
C SER A 91 4.95 -10.00 -10.01
N ILE A 92 3.90 -9.24 -10.32
CA ILE A 92 3.71 -7.86 -9.83
C ILE A 92 3.59 -7.84 -8.30
N VAL A 93 2.81 -8.75 -7.72
CA VAL A 93 2.63 -8.89 -6.27
C VAL A 93 3.96 -9.22 -5.57
N VAL A 94 4.78 -10.11 -6.16
CA VAL A 94 6.11 -10.44 -5.64
C VAL A 94 7.04 -9.23 -5.68
N ILE A 95 7.14 -8.55 -6.83
CA ILE A 95 7.97 -7.34 -7.00
C ILE A 95 7.58 -6.28 -5.95
N ARG A 96 6.27 -6.06 -5.78
CA ARG A 96 5.75 -5.14 -4.77
C ARG A 96 6.14 -5.54 -3.35
N THR A 97 5.99 -6.81 -3.00
CA THR A 97 6.30 -7.31 -1.66
C THR A 97 7.77 -7.10 -1.35
N VAL A 98 8.65 -7.39 -2.31
CA VAL A 98 10.10 -7.16 -2.20
C VAL A 98 10.39 -5.67 -1.99
N ILE A 99 9.89 -4.78 -2.86
CA ILE A 99 10.14 -3.33 -2.77
C ILE A 99 9.63 -2.76 -1.44
N SER A 100 8.40 -3.09 -1.06
CA SER A 100 7.78 -2.64 0.20
C SER A 100 8.54 -3.14 1.43
N PHE A 101 9.02 -4.39 1.40
CA PHE A 101 9.85 -4.96 2.45
C PHE A 101 11.19 -4.21 2.60
N PHE A 102 11.91 -4.00 1.50
CA PHE A 102 13.17 -3.24 1.50
C PHE A 102 12.97 -1.81 2.04
N PHE A 103 11.87 -1.17 1.64
CA PHE A 103 11.56 0.17 2.11
C PHE A 103 11.28 0.22 3.62
N LYS A 104 10.44 -0.69 4.13
CA LYS A 104 10.14 -0.81 5.57
C LYS A 104 11.39 -1.14 6.39
N VAL A 105 12.27 -2.00 5.88
CA VAL A 105 13.54 -2.35 6.54
C VAL A 105 14.46 -1.13 6.64
N LYS A 106 14.58 -0.32 5.59
CA LYS A 106 15.35 0.93 5.59
C LYS A 106 14.83 1.93 6.62
N LEU A 107 13.51 2.12 6.69
CA LEU A 107 12.89 3.02 7.68
C LEU A 107 13.15 2.57 9.13
N ARG A 108 13.06 1.26 9.40
CA ARG A 108 13.30 0.69 10.73
C ARG A 108 14.74 0.91 11.20
N HIS A 109 15.71 0.71 10.31
CA HIS A 109 17.13 0.92 10.62
C HIS A 109 17.45 2.38 10.96
N GLN A 110 16.79 3.35 10.31
CA GLN A 110 16.98 4.76 10.64
C GLN A 110 16.39 5.12 12.02
N LYS A 111 15.21 4.58 12.38
CA LYS A 111 14.63 4.79 13.72
C LYS A 111 15.52 4.23 14.83
N ILE A 112 16.07 3.02 14.65
CA ILE A 112 16.93 2.37 15.66
C ILE A 112 18.23 3.16 15.87
N LYS A 113 18.85 3.69 14.80
CA LYS A 113 20.03 4.56 14.92
C LYS A 113 19.74 5.85 15.71
N LYS A 114 18.56 6.46 15.53
CA LYS A 114 18.16 7.68 16.26
C LYS A 114 17.95 7.39 17.76
N ILE A 115 17.31 6.28 18.11
CA ILE A 115 17.09 5.86 19.51
C ILE A 115 18.41 5.56 20.22
N ARG A 116 19.33 4.84 19.56
CA ARG A 116 20.67 4.58 20.15
C ARG A 116 21.45 5.86 20.42
N LYS A 117 21.34 6.88 19.55
CA LYS A 117 22.05 8.15 19.75
C LYS A 117 21.52 8.91 20.98
N ILE A 118 20.20 8.96 21.15
CA ILE A 118 19.54 9.59 22.30
C ILE A 118 19.93 8.90 23.61
N ASN A 119 19.94 7.56 23.63
CA ASN A 119 20.24 6.81 24.85
C ASN A 119 21.71 6.89 25.30
N ILE A 120 22.63 7.29 24.41
CA ILE A 120 24.05 7.54 24.74
C ILE A 120 24.23 8.95 25.30
N GLU A 121 23.46 9.93 24.81
CA GLU A 121 23.48 11.32 25.29
C GLU A 121 22.82 11.48 26.68
N THR A 122 21.87 10.63 27.04
CA THR A 122 21.17 10.69 28.34
C THR A 122 21.81 9.86 29.45
N SER A 123 22.93 9.18 29.18
CA SER A 123 23.61 8.29 30.14
C SER A 123 25.06 8.69 30.45
N GLY A 124 25.49 9.87 30.00
CA GLY A 124 26.70 10.55 30.44
C GLY A 124 26.36 11.83 31.18
#